data_AF-A0A392S6B2-F1
#
_entry.id   AF-A0A392S6B2-F1
#
_cell.length_a   1.000
_cell.length_b   1.000
_cell.length_c   1.000
_cell.angle_alpha   90.00
_cell.angle_beta   90.00
_cell.angle_gamma   90.00
#
_symmetry.space_group_name_H-M   'P 1'
#
loop_
_entity.id
_entity.type
_entity.pdbx_description
1 polymer ?
#
loop_
_entity_poly.entity_id
_entity_poly.type
_entity_poly.pdbx_seq_one_letter_code
_entity_poly.pdbx_strand_id
1 'polypeptide(L)' 'CDGSILLDDTYTLKGEKKAATNIHSLKGFEVIDKIKNFVESECPGIVSCADILTIAARDAVILVGGPYWDVPVGRKDS' A
#
# COMPACT_ATOMS: atom_id res chain seq x y z
N CYS A 1 -1.24 9.46 1.64
CA CYS A 1 -0.36 8.26 1.64
C CYS A 1 -0.31 7.73 3.06
N ASP A 2 -1.43 7.21 3.51
CA ASP A 2 -1.74 6.84 4.89
C ASP A 2 -2.38 5.45 4.92
N GLY A 3 -2.32 4.71 3.81
CA GLY A 3 -2.84 3.35 3.71
C GLY A 3 -4.36 3.23 3.70
N SER A 4 -5.13 4.33 3.81
CA SER A 4 -6.60 4.31 3.88
C SER A 4 -7.26 3.55 2.72
N ILE A 5 -6.71 3.67 1.52
CA ILE A 5 -7.17 2.97 0.30
C ILE A 5 -7.11 1.43 0.41
N LEU A 6 -6.31 0.90 1.34
CA LEU A 6 -6.14 -0.53 1.56
C LEU A 6 -7.20 -1.10 2.50
N LEU A 7 -7.94 -0.25 3.22
CA LEU A 7 -8.97 -0.68 4.17
C LEU A 7 -10.20 -1.20 3.44
N ASP A 8 -10.68 -2.36 3.88
CA ASP A 8 -11.97 -2.91 3.47
C ASP A 8 -13.13 -2.23 4.21
N ASP A 9 -14.31 -2.27 3.61
CA ASP A 9 -15.53 -1.84 4.29
C ASP A 9 -15.75 -2.68 5.55
N THR A 10 -16.11 -2.01 6.64
CA THR A 10 -16.62 -2.62 7.87
C THR A 10 -18.03 -2.13 8.16
N TYR A 11 -18.65 -2.59 9.25
CA TYR A 11 -19.98 -2.11 9.65
C TYR A 11 -19.99 -0.59 9.94
N THR A 12 -18.89 -0.05 10.44
CA THR A 12 -18.78 1.35 10.89
C THR A 12 -17.95 2.24 9.96
N LEU A 13 -17.21 1.65 9.02
CA LEU A 13 -16.33 2.37 8.10
C LEU A 13 -16.66 1.98 6.66
N LYS A 14 -16.92 2.99 5.82
CA LYS A 14 -16.94 2.81 4.38
C LYS A 14 -15.55 3.14 3.84
N GLY A 15 -14.84 2.12 3.37
CA GLY A 15 -13.51 2.25 2.79
C GLY A 15 -13.54 2.84 1.38
N GLU A 16 -12.36 3.10 0.83
CA GLU A 16 -12.22 3.78 -0.45
C GLU A 16 -12.25 2.82 -1.66
N LYS A 17 -12.11 1.51 -1.45
CA LYS A 17 -12.10 0.51 -2.54
C LYS A 17 -13.37 0.51 -3.39
N LYS A 18 -14.52 0.85 -2.79
CA LYS A 18 -15.83 0.94 -3.48
C LYS A 18 -16.20 2.35 -3.93
N ALA A 19 -15.28 3.32 -3.84
CA ALA A 19 -15.50 4.63 -4.45
C ALA A 19 -15.70 4.49 -5.97
N ALA A 20 -16.51 5.36 -6.56
CA ALA A 20 -16.93 5.24 -7.97
C ALA A 20 -15.75 5.16 -8.95
N THR A 21 -14.62 5.80 -8.64
CA THR A 21 -13.40 5.79 -9.45
C THR A 21 -12.51 4.57 -9.23
N ASN A 22 -12.68 3.87 -8.10
CA ASN A 22 -11.80 2.79 -7.67
C ASN A 22 -12.40 1.41 -7.93
N ILE A 23 -13.72 1.29 -7.80
CA ILE A 23 -14.45 0.03 -7.96
C ILE A 23 -14.23 -0.53 -9.37
N HIS A 24 -13.82 -1.80 -9.45
CA HIS A 24 -13.45 -2.48 -10.70
C HIS A 24 -12.31 -1.84 -11.51
N SER A 25 -11.60 -0.85 -10.94
CA SER A 25 -10.50 -0.12 -11.58
C SER A 25 -9.16 -0.45 -10.93
N LEU A 26 -9.03 -0.19 -9.62
CA LEU A 26 -7.81 -0.48 -8.87
C LEU A 26 -7.60 -1.99 -8.70
N LYS A 27 -6.33 -2.41 -8.75
CA LYS A 27 -5.89 -3.82 -8.68
C LYS A 27 -4.61 -3.91 -7.85
N GLY A 28 -4.20 -5.15 -7.51
CA GLY A 28 -2.93 -5.42 -6.86
C GLY A 28 -2.95 -5.36 -5.34
N PHE A 29 -4.14 -5.32 -4.72
CA PHE A 29 -4.28 -5.38 -3.26
C PHE A 29 -3.63 -6.64 -2.69
N GLU A 30 -3.81 -7.78 -3.36
CA GLU A 30 -3.22 -9.07 -2.96
C GLU A 30 -1.69 -9.08 -3.01
N VAL A 31 -1.08 -8.22 -3.84
CA VAL A 31 0.38 -8.06 -3.89
C VAL A 31 0.86 -7.29 -2.69
N ILE A 32 0.16 -6.21 -2.31
CA ILE A 32 0.45 -5.44 -1.10
C ILE A 32 0.31 -6.30 0.15
N ASP A 33 -0.72 -7.14 0.23
CA ASP A 33 -0.91 -8.07 1.36
C ASP A 33 0.27 -9.06 1.48
N LYS A 34 0.74 -9.61 0.36
CA LYS A 34 1.92 -10.51 0.36
C LYS A 34 3.18 -9.80 0.82
N ILE A 35 3.41 -8.56 0.35
CA ILE A 35 4.54 -7.76 0.79
C ILE A 35 4.44 -7.50 2.29
N LYS A 36 3.26 -7.07 2.78
CA LYS A 36 3.04 -6.81 4.21
C LYS A 36 3.28 -8.06 5.05
N ASN A 37 2.76 -9.21 4.65
CA ASN A 37 2.96 -10.47 5.37
C ASN A 37 4.45 -10.88 5.44
N PHE A 38 5.18 -10.71 4.33
CA PHE A 38 6.61 -10.98 4.30
C PHE A 38 7.38 -10.01 5.22
N VAL A 39 7.12 -8.71 5.10
CA VAL A 39 7.77 -7.68 5.92
C VAL A 39 7.47 -7.87 7.40
N GLU A 40 6.23 -8.18 7.77
CA GLU A 40 5.86 -8.47 9.17
C GLU A 40 6.54 -9.72 9.72
N SER A 41 6.87 -10.70 8.87
CA SER A 41 7.61 -11.89 9.30
C SER A 41 9.08 -11.58 9.64
N GLU A 42 9.64 -10.54 9.04
CA GLU A 42 11.02 -10.09 9.26
C GLU A 42 11.11 -9.00 10.35
N CYS A 43 10.17 -8.05 10.36
CA CYS A 43 10.14 -6.92 11.30
C CYS A 43 8.70 -6.58 11.76
N PRO A 44 8.17 -7.34 12.74
CA PRO A 44 6.79 -7.20 13.20
C PRO A 44 6.46 -5.79 13.71
N GLY A 45 5.39 -5.20 13.18
CA GLY A 45 4.83 -3.92 13.62
C GLY A 45 5.72 -2.69 13.36
N ILE A 46 6.75 -2.81 12.54
CA ILE A 46 7.70 -1.71 12.28
C ILE A 46 7.30 -0.88 11.06
N VAL A 47 6.95 -1.54 9.95
CA VAL A 47 6.74 -0.87 8.66
C VAL A 47 5.24 -0.64 8.43
N SER A 48 4.84 0.61 8.21
CA SER A 48 3.45 0.96 7.91
C SER A 48 3.03 0.49 6.53
N CYS A 49 1.74 0.20 6.35
CA CYS A 49 1.16 -0.09 5.04
C CYS A 49 1.31 1.10 4.08
N ALA A 50 1.24 2.32 4.61
CA ALA A 50 1.50 3.56 3.88
C ALA A 50 2.91 3.60 3.26
N ASP A 51 3.95 3.22 4.00
CA ASP A 51 5.31 3.19 3.48
C ASP A 51 5.54 2.01 2.54
N ILE A 52 4.95 0.84 2.82
CA ILE A 52 4.97 -0.29 1.87
C ILE A 52 4.42 0.12 0.52
N LEU A 53 3.25 0.77 0.47
CA LEU A 53 2.65 1.20 -0.79
C LEU A 53 3.52 2.23 -1.52
N THR A 54 4.17 3.13 -0.77
CA THR A 54 5.03 4.17 -1.35
C THR A 54 6.31 3.56 -1.94
N ILE A 55 6.94 2.63 -1.23
CA ILE A 55 8.15 1.92 -1.71
C ILE A 55 7.80 1.00 -2.89
N ALA A 56 6.70 0.26 -2.80
CA ALA A 56 6.24 -0.61 -3.89
C ALA A 56 5.98 0.18 -5.18
N ALA A 57 5.42 1.39 -5.09
CA ALA A 57 5.26 2.27 -6.25
C ALA A 57 6.60 2.67 -6.87
N ARG A 58 7.61 3.02 -6.06
CA ARG A 58 8.97 3.33 -6.55
C ARG A 58 9.60 2.11 -7.22
N ASP A 59 9.52 0.95 -6.59
CA ASP A 59 10.09 -0.29 -7.13
C ASP A 59 9.39 -0.69 -8.44
N ALA A 60 8.07 -0.51 -8.55
CA ALA A 60 7.33 -0.73 -9.78
C ALA A 60 7.81 0.18 -10.93
N VAL A 61 8.12 1.46 -10.64
CA VAL A 61 8.69 2.38 -11.64
C VAL A 61 10.08 1.91 -12.11
N ILE A 62 10.93 1.44 -11.20
CA ILE A 62 12.25 0.88 -11.55
C ILE A 62 12.08 -0.35 -12.45
N LEU A 63 11.16 -1.25 -12.13
CA LEU A 63 10.95 -2.49 -12.88
C LEU A 63 10.55 -2.26 -14.33
N VAL A 64 9.95 -1.12 -14.66
CA VAL A 64 9.59 -0.73 -16.03
C VAL A 64 10.63 0.20 -16.68
N GLY A 65 11.83 0.32 -16.11
CA GLY A 65 12.94 1.11 -16.65
C GLY A 65 12.94 2.59 -16.28
N GLY A 66 12.13 2.98 -15.29
CA GLY A 66 12.12 4.33 -14.74
C GLY A 66 13.31 4.62 -13.80
N PRO A 67 13.42 5.87 -13.32
CA PRO A 67 14.53 6.27 -12.46
C PRO A 67 14.40 5.68 -11.05
N TYR A 68 15.53 5.56 -10.37
CA TYR A 68 15.57 5.38 -8.92
C TYR A 68 15.44 6.73 -8.21
N TRP A 69 14.75 6.76 -7.08
CA TRP A 69 14.82 7.84 -6.11
C TRP A 69 14.65 7.29 -4.69
N ASP A 70 15.19 8.03 -3.72
CA ASP A 70 14.96 7.74 -2.30
C ASP A 70 13.55 8.19 -1.92
N VAL A 71 12.75 7.23 -1.45
CA VAL A 71 11.42 7.49 -0.92
C VAL A 71 11.59 7.90 0.54
N PRO A 72 11.16 9.12 0.94
CA PRO A 72 11.10 9.47 2.36
C PRO A 72 10.13 8.53 3.07
N VAL A 73 10.53 7.94 4.20
CA VAL A 73 9.74 7.00 5.01
C VAL A 73 9.38 7.60 6.37
N GLY A 74 8.53 6.92 7.13
CA GLY A 74 8.02 7.35 8.43
C GLY A 74 6.53 7.70 8.42
N ARG A 75 5.79 7.32 7.38
CA ARG A 75 4.33 7.50 7.33
C ARG A 75 3.66 6.54 8.29
N LYS A 76 2.50 6.92 8.80
CA LYS A 76 1.65 6.06 9.64
C LYS A 76 0.38 5.71 8.90
N ASP A 77 -0.22 4.60 9.30
CA ASP A 77 -1.50 4.14 8.78
C ASP A 77 -2.66 4.91 9.44
N SER A 78 -3.76 5.10 8.70
CA SER A 78 -5.00 5.79 9.11
C SER A 78 -5.86 4.99 10.08
#